data_AF-A0A7C6J1W1-F1
#
_entry.id   AF-A0A7C6J1W1-F1
#
_cell.length_a   1.000
_cell.length_b   1.000
_cell.length_c   1.000
_cell.angle_alpha   90.00
_cell.angle_beta   90.00
_cell.angle_gamma   90.00
#
_symmetry.space_group_name_H-M   'P 1'
#
loop_
_entity.id
_entity.type
_entity.pdbx_description
1 polymer ?
#
loop_
_entity_poly.entity_id
_entity_poly.type
_entity_poly.pdbx_seq_one_letter_code
_entity_poly.pdbx_strand_id
1 'polypeptide(L)'
;MELPFVPTIVILLAILIVFICSRLYKRYPKTIQMVLKVLSIIYAIIVLVGHLLPDGFVYVINGSFYGQIYYDRTDVWQTVLRWGLNISSIVLPMAVFFKNRLMKNVAIYVCLPFTILSVLFLNDFVYYFVQEESRAILDFPYLSESIRTLILDWSFRSFYFGAQLLIGLVIPATIFFGEKHRFNWQDKTEKQYFFISLPFIIIASMPTYALQSLFGFASGRNNFGYSFAQLVWTSFIVVEIIAIYNIFKNKDYQTRYELCVFLCIQLFMHYNSTYIMGFT
;
A
#
# COMPACT_ATOMS: atom_id res chain seq x y z
N MET A 1 -15.48 8.94 20.73
CA MET A 1 -16.77 8.39 20.29
C MET A 1 -16.46 7.53 19.08
N GLU A 2 -16.37 6.21 19.28
CA GLU A 2 -16.05 5.29 18.18
C GLU A 2 -17.16 5.41 17.12
N LEU A 3 -16.79 5.49 15.85
CA LEU A 3 -17.73 5.38 14.73
C LEU A 3 -17.66 3.92 14.21
N PRO A 4 -18.27 2.93 14.91
CA PRO A 4 -18.29 1.53 14.46
C PRO A 4 -19.00 1.35 13.11
N PHE A 5 -19.63 2.42 12.59
CA PHE A 5 -20.31 2.43 11.32
C PHE A 5 -19.38 2.50 10.10
N VAL A 6 -18.17 3.08 10.19
CA VAL A 6 -17.34 3.29 8.99
C VAL A 6 -16.89 1.98 8.33
N PRO A 7 -16.34 0.98 9.06
CA PRO A 7 -15.98 -0.31 8.45
C PRO A 7 -17.19 -1.00 7.79
N THR A 8 -18.33 -0.99 8.48
CA THR A 8 -19.58 -1.59 8.00
C THR A 8 -20.06 -0.92 6.71
N ILE A 9 -20.03 0.42 6.66
CA ILE A 9 -20.40 1.20 5.47
C ILE A 9 -19.45 0.88 4.31
N VAL A 10 -18.14 0.80 4.55
CA VAL A 10 -17.14 0.45 3.52
C VAL A 10 -17.44 -0.92 2.93
N ILE A 11 -17.72 -1.93 3.77
CA ILE A 11 -18.05 -3.29 3.30
C ILE A 11 -19.34 -3.29 2.48
N LEU A 12 -20.41 -2.67 2.99
CA LEU A 12 -21.70 -2.64 2.30
C LEU A 12 -21.61 -1.92 0.95
N LEU A 13 -20.92 -0.77 0.90
CA LEU A 13 -20.67 -0.05 -0.35
C LEU A 13 -19.82 -0.88 -1.31
N ALA A 14 -18.77 -1.55 -0.83
CA ALA A 14 -17.94 -2.42 -1.66
C ALA A 14 -18.77 -3.54 -2.28
N ILE A 15 -19.61 -4.24 -1.50
CA ILE A 15 -20.50 -5.30 -1.99
C ILE A 15 -21.45 -4.77 -3.06
N LEU A 16 -22.10 -3.62 -2.80
CA LEU A 16 -23.03 -3.01 -3.74
C LEU A 16 -22.35 -2.63 -5.05
N ILE A 17 -21.20 -1.94 -4.98
CA ILE A 17 -20.45 -1.51 -6.17
C ILE A 17 -19.96 -2.73 -6.94
N VAL A 18 -19.37 -3.72 -6.27
CA VAL A 18 -18.90 -4.96 -6.92
C VAL A 18 -20.05 -5.70 -7.59
N PHE A 19 -21.22 -5.77 -6.96
CA PHE A 19 -22.40 -6.40 -7.56
C PHE A 19 -22.84 -5.67 -8.84
N ILE A 20 -22.95 -4.34 -8.79
CA ILE A 20 -23.30 -3.50 -9.95
C ILE A 20 -22.25 -3.66 -11.06
N CYS A 21 -20.97 -3.48 -10.73
CA CYS A 21 -19.86 -3.64 -11.67
C CYS A 21 -19.84 -5.03 -12.30
N SER A 22 -20.04 -6.10 -11.53
CA SER A 22 -20.05 -7.48 -12.04
C SER A 22 -21.22 -7.74 -12.99
N ARG A 23 -22.41 -7.18 -12.70
CA ARG A 23 -23.57 -7.26 -13.59
C ARG A 23 -23.33 -6.51 -14.89
N LEU A 24 -22.80 -5.30 -14.79
CA LEU A 24 -22.50 -4.45 -15.95
C LEU A 24 -21.33 -4.98 -16.78
N TYR A 25 -20.35 -5.67 -16.18
CA TYR A 25 -19.21 -6.23 -16.90
C TYR A 25 -19.64 -7.20 -18.00
N LYS A 26 -20.72 -7.98 -17.77
CA LYS A 26 -21.29 -8.90 -18.77
C LYS A 26 -21.77 -8.18 -20.04
N ARG A 27 -22.24 -6.94 -19.90
CA ARG A 27 -22.85 -6.17 -20.99
C ARG A 27 -21.90 -5.11 -21.57
N TYR A 28 -21.04 -4.54 -20.74
CA TYR A 28 -20.16 -3.41 -21.07
C TYR A 28 -18.74 -3.60 -20.53
N PRO A 29 -18.01 -4.67 -20.93
CA PRO A 29 -16.71 -5.00 -20.35
C PRO A 29 -15.66 -3.90 -20.57
N LYS A 30 -15.66 -3.24 -21.74
CA LYS A 30 -14.73 -2.14 -22.05
C LYS A 30 -14.95 -0.93 -21.14
N THR A 31 -16.22 -0.58 -20.88
CA THR A 31 -16.59 0.53 -20.00
C THR A 31 -16.16 0.26 -18.57
N ILE A 32 -16.44 -0.95 -18.05
CA ILE A 32 -16.03 -1.29 -16.69
C ILE A 32 -14.50 -1.32 -16.56
N GLN A 33 -13.77 -1.80 -17.58
CA GLN A 33 -12.30 -1.72 -17.56
C GLN A 33 -11.80 -0.28 -17.50
N MET A 34 -12.46 0.66 -18.18
CA MET A 34 -12.12 2.08 -18.10
C MET A 34 -12.42 2.64 -16.70
N VAL A 35 -13.55 2.29 -16.09
CA VAL A 35 -13.87 2.66 -14.71
C VAL A 35 -12.82 2.13 -13.73
N LEU A 36 -12.40 0.86 -13.86
CA LEU A 36 -11.35 0.29 -13.01
C LEU A 36 -10.02 1.05 -13.16
N LYS A 37 -9.66 1.48 -14.39
CA LYS A 37 -8.45 2.29 -14.62
C LYS A 37 -8.55 3.64 -13.91
N VAL A 38 -9.68 4.33 -14.02
CA VAL A 38 -9.93 5.60 -13.32
C VAL A 38 -9.86 5.41 -11.81
N LEU A 39 -10.51 4.37 -11.27
CA LEU A 39 -10.44 4.04 -9.84
C LEU A 39 -9.01 3.76 -9.39
N SER A 40 -8.21 3.07 -10.19
CA SER A 40 -6.80 2.83 -9.87
C SER A 40 -5.97 4.11 -9.84
N ILE A 41 -6.25 5.08 -10.71
CA ILE A 41 -5.59 6.39 -10.67
C ILE A 41 -6.02 7.15 -9.40
N ILE A 42 -7.32 7.18 -9.10
CA ILE A 42 -7.84 7.80 -7.87
C ILE A 42 -7.21 7.16 -6.64
N TYR A 43 -7.09 5.83 -6.62
CA TYR A 43 -6.44 5.10 -5.53
C TYR A 43 -4.98 5.52 -5.37
N ALA A 44 -4.21 5.61 -6.45
CA ALA A 44 -2.83 6.07 -6.41
C ALA A 44 -2.72 7.53 -5.88
N ILE A 45 -3.62 8.42 -6.29
CA ILE A 45 -3.69 9.80 -5.79
C ILE A 45 -4.00 9.83 -4.29
N ILE A 46 -4.97 9.02 -3.83
CA ILE A 46 -5.30 8.90 -2.41
C ILE A 46 -4.09 8.37 -1.64
N VAL A 47 -3.48 7.27 -2.05
CA VAL A 47 -2.27 6.75 -1.39
C VAL A 47 -1.17 7.82 -1.30
N LEU A 48 -1.01 8.60 -2.38
CA LEU A 48 -0.01 9.66 -2.44
C LEU A 48 -0.25 10.81 -1.50
N VAL A 49 -1.47 11.34 -1.50
CA VAL A 49 -1.86 12.38 -0.55
C VAL A 49 -1.73 11.83 0.88
N GLY A 50 -1.99 10.53 1.08
CA GLY A 50 -1.93 9.87 2.37
C GLY A 50 -0.52 9.89 2.97
N HIS A 51 0.51 9.80 2.14
CA HIS A 51 1.90 9.96 2.56
C HIS A 51 2.27 11.36 3.02
N LEU A 52 1.53 12.39 2.60
CA LEU A 52 1.74 13.77 3.08
C LEU A 52 1.05 14.01 4.44
N LEU A 53 0.11 13.14 4.80
CA LEU A 53 -0.67 13.30 6.00
C LEU A 53 0.07 12.75 7.24
N PRO A 54 -0.20 13.32 8.43
CA PRO A 54 0.22 12.82 9.75
C PRO A 54 0.09 11.31 9.90
N ASP A 55 1.18 10.65 10.28
CA ASP A 55 1.29 9.23 10.64
C ASP A 55 2.21 9.04 11.85
N GLY A 56 1.63 8.88 13.03
CA GLY A 56 2.32 8.71 14.31
C GLY A 56 3.01 7.35 14.46
N PHE A 57 2.65 6.36 13.64
CA PHE A 57 3.22 5.01 13.70
C PHE A 57 4.74 4.99 13.47
N VAL A 58 5.21 5.83 12.55
CA VAL A 58 6.65 5.97 12.24
C VAL A 58 7.42 6.62 13.39
N TYR A 59 6.75 7.46 14.18
CA TYR A 59 7.35 8.11 15.35
C TYR A 59 7.47 7.15 16.55
N VAL A 60 6.47 6.28 16.76
CA VAL A 60 6.49 5.21 17.78
C VAL A 60 7.65 4.23 17.54
N ILE A 61 7.92 3.87 16.27
CA ILE A 61 9.03 2.98 15.88
C ILE A 61 10.41 3.64 16.09
N ASN A 62 10.52 4.96 15.94
CA ASN A 62 11.78 5.71 16.01
C ASN A 62 12.16 6.21 17.42
N GLY A 63 11.56 5.64 18.48
CA GLY A 63 12.12 5.70 19.84
C GLY A 63 11.89 7.01 20.61
N SER A 64 10.82 7.74 20.31
CA SER A 64 10.47 8.97 21.03
C SER A 64 9.61 8.77 22.28
N PHE A 65 8.64 7.84 22.23
CA PHE A 65 7.81 7.50 23.40
C PHE A 65 8.45 6.41 24.26
N TYR A 66 9.13 5.46 23.60
CA TYR A 66 9.88 4.40 24.25
C TYR A 66 11.37 4.68 24.12
N GLY A 67 11.88 5.54 25.03
CA GLY A 67 13.32 5.64 25.30
C GLY A 67 13.94 4.30 25.75
N GLN A 68 13.13 3.25 25.92
CA GLN A 68 13.54 1.87 26.08
C GLN A 68 12.51 0.95 25.41
N ILE A 69 12.97 0.23 24.37
CA ILE A 69 12.53 -1.10 23.91
C ILE A 69 11.16 -1.56 24.47
N TYR A 70 10.06 -1.03 23.95
CA TYR A 70 8.76 -1.68 24.08
C TYR A 70 8.04 -1.58 22.74
N TYR A 71 8.32 -2.57 21.89
CA TYR A 71 7.41 -2.95 20.81
C TYR A 71 6.24 -3.67 21.45
N ASP A 72 5.03 -3.11 21.39
CA ASP A 72 3.85 -3.92 21.70
C ASP A 72 3.61 -4.90 20.53
N ARG A 73 3.14 -6.11 20.81
CA ARG A 73 2.85 -7.11 19.77
C ARG A 73 1.79 -6.61 18.78
N THR A 74 0.97 -5.66 19.20
CA THR A 74 -0.03 -4.97 18.38
C THR A 74 0.62 -4.15 17.26
N ASP A 75 1.77 -3.52 17.50
CA ASP A 75 2.50 -2.72 16.50
C ASP A 75 3.04 -3.57 15.35
N VAL A 76 3.48 -4.79 15.63
CA VAL A 76 3.96 -5.75 14.61
C VAL A 76 2.85 -6.08 13.61
N TRP A 77 1.63 -6.33 14.10
CA TRP A 77 0.49 -6.62 13.23
C TRP A 77 0.07 -5.41 12.40
N GLN A 78 0.15 -4.20 12.98
CA GLN A 78 -0.09 -2.97 12.24
C GLN A 78 0.95 -2.75 11.13
N THR A 79 2.23 -3.05 11.37
CA THR A 79 3.27 -3.05 10.33
C THR A 79 2.95 -4.02 9.20
N VAL A 80 2.50 -5.24 9.52
CA VAL A 80 2.14 -6.26 8.52
C VAL A 80 0.93 -5.79 7.68
N LEU A 81 -0.09 -5.18 8.30
CA LEU A 81 -1.24 -4.63 7.58
C LEU A 81 -0.83 -3.47 6.65
N ARG A 82 0.01 -2.55 7.14
CA ARG A 82 0.56 -1.43 6.36
C ARG A 82 1.38 -1.91 5.17
N TRP A 83 2.21 -2.94 5.38
CA TRP A 83 2.95 -3.60 4.31
C TRP A 83 2.00 -4.23 3.27
N GLY A 84 0.96 -4.93 3.72
CA GLY A 84 -0.10 -5.46 2.87
C GLY A 84 -0.77 -4.41 1.99
N LEU A 85 -1.09 -3.23 2.55
CA LEU A 85 -1.63 -2.10 1.79
C LEU A 85 -0.61 -1.49 0.82
N ASN A 86 0.68 -1.51 1.17
CA ASN A 86 1.73 -1.06 0.27
C ASN A 86 1.85 -1.98 -0.97
N ILE A 87 1.68 -3.30 -0.81
CA ILE A 87 1.57 -4.23 -1.95
C ILE A 87 0.42 -3.79 -2.88
N SER A 88 -0.75 -3.46 -2.32
CA SER A 88 -1.93 -3.03 -3.10
C SER A 88 -1.68 -1.75 -3.91
N SER A 89 -0.93 -0.79 -3.36
CA SER A 89 -0.56 0.46 -4.05
C SER A 89 0.22 0.23 -5.35
N ILE A 90 1.03 -0.82 -5.40
CA ILE A 90 1.85 -1.17 -6.56
C ILE A 90 1.10 -2.12 -7.49
N VAL A 91 0.45 -3.15 -6.94
CA VAL A 91 -0.13 -4.25 -7.72
C VAL A 91 -1.44 -3.87 -8.40
N LEU A 92 -2.30 -3.05 -7.79
CA LEU A 92 -3.61 -2.73 -8.37
C LEU A 92 -3.50 -1.94 -9.70
N PRO A 93 -2.66 -0.91 -9.83
CA PRO A 93 -2.39 -0.29 -11.13
C PRO A 93 -1.90 -1.29 -12.16
N MET A 94 -0.98 -2.17 -11.77
CA MET A 94 -0.43 -3.17 -12.68
C MET A 94 -1.50 -4.16 -13.18
N ALA A 95 -2.35 -4.64 -12.28
CA ALA A 95 -3.42 -5.60 -12.60
C ALA A 95 -4.49 -5.04 -13.54
N VAL A 96 -4.71 -3.71 -13.51
CA VAL A 96 -5.78 -3.05 -14.27
C VAL A 96 -5.30 -2.48 -15.60
N PHE A 97 -4.09 -1.91 -15.65
CA PHE A 97 -3.56 -1.31 -16.87
C PHE A 97 -2.95 -2.34 -17.81
N PHE A 98 -2.39 -3.43 -17.27
CA PHE A 98 -1.73 -4.46 -18.05
C PHE A 98 -2.51 -5.76 -18.08
N LYS A 99 -2.41 -6.50 -19.18
CA LYS A 99 -3.03 -7.83 -19.33
C LYS A 99 -2.18 -8.92 -18.67
N ASN A 100 -1.67 -8.63 -17.47
CA ASN A 100 -0.73 -9.49 -16.77
C ASN A 100 -1.46 -10.39 -15.76
N ARG A 101 -1.53 -11.70 -16.06
CA ARG A 101 -2.22 -12.68 -15.20
C ARG A 101 -1.60 -12.78 -13.80
N LEU A 102 -0.27 -12.68 -13.69
CA LEU A 102 0.44 -12.70 -12.41
C LEU A 102 -0.05 -11.57 -11.50
N MET A 103 -0.10 -10.34 -12.03
CA MET A 103 -0.54 -9.17 -11.25
C MET A 103 -2.01 -9.27 -10.84
N LYS A 104 -2.89 -9.80 -11.72
CA LYS A 104 -4.29 -10.08 -11.35
C LYS A 104 -4.42 -11.15 -10.27
N ASN A 105 -3.58 -12.18 -10.31
CA ASN A 105 -3.53 -13.20 -9.26
C ASN A 105 -3.09 -12.58 -7.93
N VAL A 106 -2.02 -11.77 -7.91
CA VAL A 106 -1.58 -11.10 -6.67
C VAL A 106 -2.65 -10.12 -6.15
N ALA A 107 -3.33 -9.39 -7.04
CA ALA A 107 -4.43 -8.51 -6.65
C ALA A 107 -5.55 -9.26 -5.92
N ILE A 108 -5.94 -10.45 -6.41
CA ILE A 108 -7.05 -11.23 -5.85
C ILE A 108 -6.64 -12.00 -4.60
N TYR A 109 -5.48 -12.67 -4.61
CA TYR A 109 -5.11 -13.62 -3.56
C TYR A 109 -4.25 -13.01 -2.45
N VAL A 110 -3.77 -11.78 -2.63
CA VAL A 110 -2.95 -11.07 -1.64
C VAL A 110 -3.57 -9.72 -1.29
N CYS A 111 -3.76 -8.84 -2.29
CA CYS A 111 -4.22 -7.47 -2.03
C CYS A 111 -5.64 -7.45 -1.44
N LEU A 112 -6.56 -8.25 -1.98
CA LEU A 112 -7.94 -8.32 -1.47
C LEU A 112 -8.01 -8.81 -0.01
N PRO A 113 -7.41 -9.95 0.40
CA PRO A 113 -7.36 -10.36 1.80
C PRO A 113 -6.77 -9.30 2.74
N PHE A 114 -5.64 -8.68 2.39
CA PHE A 114 -5.04 -7.63 3.22
C PHE A 114 -5.93 -6.39 3.33
N THR A 115 -6.64 -6.03 2.26
CA THR A 115 -7.59 -4.92 2.28
C THR A 115 -8.81 -5.25 3.16
N ILE A 116 -9.33 -6.49 3.11
CA ILE A 116 -10.41 -6.94 3.99
C ILE A 116 -9.97 -6.85 5.46
N LEU A 117 -8.78 -7.38 5.79
CA LEU A 117 -8.25 -7.29 7.15
C LEU A 117 -8.09 -5.83 7.58
N SER A 118 -7.58 -4.96 6.71
CA SER A 118 -7.42 -3.53 7.01
C SER A 118 -8.75 -2.82 7.25
N VAL A 119 -9.85 -3.25 6.62
CA VAL A 119 -11.19 -2.73 6.92
C VAL A 119 -11.66 -3.17 8.30
N LEU A 120 -11.42 -4.43 8.69
CA LEU A 120 -11.79 -4.94 10.00
C LEU A 120 -11.05 -4.21 11.13
N PHE A 121 -9.78 -3.85 10.90
CA PHE A 121 -8.94 -3.13 11.85
C PHE A 121 -8.86 -1.62 11.58
N LEU A 122 -9.80 -1.04 10.82
CA LEU A 122 -9.74 0.37 10.41
C LEU A 122 -9.67 1.34 11.60
N ASN A 123 -10.39 1.05 12.70
CA ASN A 123 -10.37 1.92 13.88
C ASN A 123 -8.97 1.97 14.52
N ASP A 124 -8.32 0.82 14.67
CA ASP A 124 -6.95 0.74 15.19
C ASP A 124 -5.95 1.39 14.24
N PHE A 125 -6.21 1.28 12.93
CA PHE A 125 -5.39 1.90 11.89
C PHE A 125 -5.44 3.44 12.01
N VAL A 126 -6.65 4.01 12.06
CA VAL A 126 -6.89 5.47 12.12
C VAL A 126 -6.29 6.10 13.36
N TYR A 127 -6.24 5.37 14.49
CA TYR A 127 -5.66 5.85 15.74
C TYR A 127 -4.24 6.42 15.58
N TYR A 128 -3.38 5.74 14.81
CA TYR A 128 -2.02 6.22 14.56
C TYR A 128 -1.95 7.46 13.66
N PHE A 129 -2.97 7.74 12.85
CA PHE A 129 -2.96 8.86 11.90
C PHE A 129 -3.58 10.15 12.45
N VAL A 130 -4.16 10.10 13.64
CA VAL A 130 -4.71 11.27 14.35
C VAL A 130 -3.80 11.76 15.48
N GLN A 131 -2.65 11.11 15.70
CA GLN A 131 -1.67 11.52 16.70
C GLN A 131 -0.86 12.73 16.24
N GLU A 132 -0.79 13.76 17.09
CA GLU A 132 -0.04 15.01 16.86
C GLU A 132 1.47 14.80 16.76
N GLU A 133 1.97 13.70 17.30
CA GLU A 133 3.41 13.36 17.38
C GLU A 133 4.03 13.00 16.01
N SER A 134 3.21 13.00 14.97
CA SER A 134 3.67 12.74 13.60
C SER A 134 4.35 13.96 12.96
N ARG A 135 5.51 13.73 12.33
CA ARG A 135 6.38 14.79 11.76
C ARG A 135 6.06 15.17 10.31
N ALA A 136 4.84 14.92 9.85
CA ALA A 136 4.46 15.15 8.45
C ALA A 136 4.20 16.64 8.18
N ILE A 137 3.19 16.97 7.36
CA ILE A 137 2.83 18.37 7.03
C ILE A 137 2.57 19.27 8.26
N LEU A 138 2.39 18.70 9.46
CA LEU A 138 2.21 19.44 10.71
C LEU A 138 3.40 20.36 11.01
N ASP A 139 4.62 19.97 10.66
CA ASP A 139 5.81 20.79 10.94
C ASP A 139 5.99 21.94 9.92
N PHE A 140 5.09 22.08 8.95
CA PHE A 140 5.16 23.13 7.95
C PHE A 140 4.76 24.48 8.57
N PRO A 141 5.67 25.49 8.62
CA PRO A 141 5.49 26.71 9.41
C PRO A 141 4.35 27.63 8.93
N TYR A 142 3.82 27.39 7.73
CA TYR A 142 2.73 28.17 7.13
C TYR A 142 1.41 27.41 7.05
N LEU A 143 1.29 26.23 7.68
CA LEU A 143 0.05 25.47 7.70
C LEU A 143 -0.96 26.18 8.61
N SER A 144 -2.17 26.46 8.11
CA SER A 144 -3.20 27.10 8.92
C SER A 144 -3.75 26.13 9.98
N GLU A 145 -4.15 26.69 11.13
CA GLU A 145 -4.70 25.90 12.23
C GLU A 145 -5.94 25.11 11.82
N SER A 146 -6.83 25.70 11.00
CA SER A 146 -8.00 25.00 10.47
C SER A 146 -7.63 23.74 9.66
N ILE A 147 -6.53 23.79 8.90
CA ILE A 147 -6.05 22.63 8.14
C ILE A 147 -5.44 21.60 9.08
N ARG A 148 -4.65 22.02 10.08
CA ARG A 148 -4.12 21.13 11.13
C ARG A 148 -5.24 20.35 11.84
N THR A 149 -6.28 21.04 12.27
CA THR A 149 -7.43 20.40 12.95
C THR A 149 -8.13 19.42 12.02
N LEU A 150 -8.32 19.77 10.75
CA LEU A 150 -8.97 18.88 9.77
C LEU A 150 -8.15 17.61 9.50
N ILE A 151 -6.83 17.73 9.31
CA ILE A 151 -5.99 16.56 9.00
C ILE A 151 -5.78 15.66 10.21
N LEU A 152 -6.03 16.12 11.43
CA LEU A 152 -6.02 15.30 12.64
C LEU A 152 -7.43 14.85 13.05
N ASP A 153 -8.47 15.30 12.36
CA ASP A 153 -9.84 14.92 12.67
C ASP A 153 -10.08 13.44 12.37
N TRP A 154 -10.62 12.74 13.37
CA TRP A 154 -10.92 11.32 13.28
C TRP A 154 -11.91 10.99 12.16
N SER A 155 -12.93 11.83 11.96
CA SER A 155 -13.98 11.59 10.97
C SER A 155 -13.43 11.74 9.56
N PHE A 156 -12.66 12.81 9.32
CA PHE A 156 -11.94 13.03 8.07
C PHE A 156 -11.02 11.84 7.75
N ARG A 157 -10.20 11.40 8.70
CA ARG A 157 -9.28 10.26 8.50
C ARG A 157 -10.00 8.94 8.26
N SER A 158 -11.05 8.68 9.01
CA SER A 158 -11.87 7.48 8.82
C SER A 158 -12.50 7.45 7.42
N PHE A 159 -13.01 8.59 6.93
CA PHE A 159 -13.55 8.69 5.57
C PHE A 159 -12.45 8.51 4.52
N TYR A 160 -11.30 9.15 4.74
CA TYR A 160 -10.16 9.09 3.83
C TYR A 160 -9.63 7.67 3.63
N PHE A 161 -9.29 6.98 4.72
CA PHE A 161 -8.86 5.59 4.67
C PHE A 161 -9.99 4.66 4.25
N GLY A 162 -11.23 4.95 4.65
CA GLY A 162 -12.40 4.22 4.18
C GLY A 162 -12.56 4.27 2.65
N ALA A 163 -12.34 5.43 2.02
CA ALA A 163 -12.35 5.58 0.57
C ALA A 163 -11.19 4.83 -0.10
N GLN A 164 -9.98 4.89 0.47
CA GLN A 164 -8.84 4.10 0.01
C GLN A 164 -9.16 2.61 0.01
N LEU A 165 -9.63 2.07 1.14
CA LEU A 165 -9.96 0.66 1.30
C LEU A 165 -11.13 0.24 0.43
N LEU A 166 -12.16 1.09 0.27
CA LEU A 166 -13.29 0.83 -0.63
C LEU A 166 -12.80 0.56 -2.06
N ILE A 167 -11.92 1.40 -2.58
CA ILE A 167 -11.35 1.20 -3.93
C ILE A 167 -10.47 -0.05 -3.96
N GLY A 168 -9.65 -0.26 -2.92
CA GLY A 168 -8.81 -1.44 -2.74
C GLY A 168 -9.60 -2.76 -2.71
N LEU A 169 -10.86 -2.75 -2.29
CA LEU A 169 -11.78 -3.89 -2.36
C LEU A 169 -12.41 -4.03 -3.75
N VAL A 170 -12.95 -2.93 -4.28
CA VAL A 170 -13.74 -2.91 -5.52
C VAL A 170 -12.94 -3.42 -6.72
N ILE A 171 -11.68 -2.99 -6.86
CA ILE A 171 -10.85 -3.37 -8.01
C ILE A 171 -10.63 -4.90 -8.09
N PRO A 172 -9.97 -5.55 -7.13
CA PRO A 172 -9.69 -6.98 -7.20
C PRO A 172 -10.96 -7.83 -7.16
N ALA A 173 -11.99 -7.42 -6.41
CA ALA A 173 -13.27 -8.14 -6.39
C ALA A 173 -13.99 -8.08 -7.76
N THR A 174 -13.94 -6.94 -8.46
CA THR A 174 -14.51 -6.83 -9.81
C THR A 174 -13.72 -7.66 -10.83
N ILE A 175 -12.39 -7.75 -10.70
CA ILE A 175 -11.56 -8.66 -11.52
C ILE A 175 -11.99 -10.13 -11.27
N PHE A 176 -12.22 -10.50 -10.02
CA PHE A 176 -12.59 -11.87 -9.65
C PHE A 176 -14.03 -12.29 -10.03
N PHE A 177 -15.01 -11.40 -9.82
CA PHE A 177 -16.43 -11.68 -10.03
C PHE A 177 -16.95 -11.19 -11.39
N GLY A 178 -16.50 -10.03 -11.84
CA GLY A 178 -16.91 -9.39 -13.10
C GLY A 178 -16.19 -9.97 -14.31
N GLU A 179 -14.85 -9.86 -14.34
CA GLU A 179 -14.02 -10.45 -15.41
C GLU A 179 -13.99 -11.99 -15.31
N LYS A 180 -14.32 -12.54 -14.12
CA LYS A 180 -14.22 -13.97 -13.80
C LYS A 180 -12.78 -14.50 -13.90
N HIS A 181 -11.79 -13.65 -13.65
CA HIS A 181 -10.40 -14.09 -13.60
C HIS A 181 -10.21 -15.10 -12.47
N ARG A 182 -9.54 -16.22 -12.78
CA ARG A 182 -9.24 -17.29 -11.82
C ARG A 182 -7.81 -17.78 -12.03
N PHE A 183 -7.18 -18.13 -10.91
CA PHE A 183 -5.90 -18.82 -10.91
C PHE A 183 -6.05 -20.18 -11.59
N ASN A 184 -5.20 -20.47 -12.59
CA ASN A 184 -5.21 -21.77 -13.24
C ASN A 184 -4.36 -22.78 -12.45
N TRP A 185 -4.99 -23.53 -11.54
CA TRP A 185 -4.32 -24.56 -10.76
C TRP A 185 -3.89 -25.79 -11.57
N GLN A 186 -4.20 -25.90 -12.86
CA GLN A 186 -3.70 -26.98 -13.71
C GLN A 186 -2.44 -26.56 -14.48
N ASP A 187 -2.22 -25.25 -14.65
CA ASP A 187 -1.05 -24.71 -15.34
C ASP A 187 0.17 -24.65 -14.40
N LYS A 188 1.13 -25.55 -14.64
CA LYS A 188 2.40 -25.60 -13.89
C LYS A 188 3.22 -24.32 -14.06
N THR A 189 3.17 -23.71 -15.24
CA THR A 189 3.93 -22.51 -15.58
C THR A 189 3.36 -21.30 -14.83
N GLU A 190 2.03 -21.16 -14.81
CA GLU A 190 1.35 -20.09 -14.04
C GLU A 190 1.67 -20.22 -12.54
N LYS A 191 1.65 -21.44 -11.99
CA LYS A 191 2.05 -21.69 -10.60
C LYS A 191 3.49 -21.29 -10.31
N GLN A 192 4.43 -21.75 -11.14
CA GLN A 192 5.84 -21.47 -10.93
C GLN A 192 6.11 -19.97 -10.97
N TYR A 193 5.58 -19.25 -11.96
CA TYR A 193 5.72 -17.79 -12.00
C TYR A 193 5.08 -17.11 -10.78
N PHE A 194 3.89 -17.54 -10.36
CA PHE A 194 3.24 -16.97 -9.18
C PHE A 194 4.06 -17.18 -7.90
N PHE A 195 4.42 -18.42 -7.57
CA PHE A 195 5.12 -18.72 -6.31
C PHE A 195 6.56 -18.23 -6.29
N ILE A 196 7.22 -18.11 -7.45
CA ILE A 196 8.57 -17.54 -7.53
C ILE A 196 8.50 -16.02 -7.42
N SER A 197 7.61 -15.35 -8.17
CA SER A 197 7.55 -13.88 -8.19
C SER A 197 6.92 -13.28 -6.93
N LEU A 198 6.01 -13.99 -6.27
CA LEU A 198 5.28 -13.46 -5.11
C LEU A 198 6.20 -13.01 -3.96
N PRO A 199 7.18 -13.81 -3.48
CA PRO A 199 8.14 -13.35 -2.47
C PRO A 199 8.88 -12.08 -2.87
N PHE A 200 9.29 -11.95 -4.15
CA PHE A 200 9.96 -10.74 -4.62
C PHE A 200 9.01 -9.53 -4.60
N ILE A 201 7.76 -9.68 -5.04
CA ILE A 201 6.78 -8.59 -4.99
C ILE A 201 6.52 -8.16 -3.54
N ILE A 202 6.39 -9.12 -2.62
CA ILE A 202 6.19 -8.87 -1.19
C ILE A 202 7.40 -8.10 -0.63
N ILE A 203 8.62 -8.60 -0.81
CA ILE A 203 9.83 -7.95 -0.29
C ILE A 203 10.03 -6.57 -0.94
N ALA A 204 9.88 -6.47 -2.26
CA ALA A 204 10.05 -5.24 -3.01
C ALA A 204 9.04 -4.15 -2.62
N SER A 205 7.90 -4.49 -2.03
CA SER A 205 6.89 -3.52 -1.57
C SER A 205 6.96 -3.24 -0.07
N MET A 206 7.97 -3.76 0.63
CA MET A 206 8.16 -3.52 2.06
C MET A 206 8.54 -2.06 2.32
N PRO A 207 7.75 -1.29 3.08
CA PRO A 207 8.13 0.09 3.39
C PRO A 207 9.40 0.10 4.23
N THR A 208 10.23 1.14 4.09
CA THR A 208 11.56 1.19 4.71
C THR A 208 11.53 1.05 6.24
N TYR A 209 10.46 1.51 6.89
CA TYR A 209 10.30 1.43 8.36
C TYR A 209 9.89 0.04 8.83
N ALA A 210 9.35 -0.82 7.95
CA ALA A 210 8.88 -2.13 8.36
C ALA A 210 10.03 -3.00 8.85
N LEU A 211 11.24 -2.86 8.30
CA LEU A 211 12.40 -3.62 8.80
C LEU A 211 12.78 -3.18 10.22
N GLN A 212 12.77 -1.87 10.47
CA GLN A 212 13.04 -1.33 11.81
C GLN A 212 11.98 -1.84 12.79
N SER A 213 10.70 -1.83 12.39
CA SER A 213 9.58 -2.30 13.20
C SER A 213 9.58 -3.80 13.48
N LEU A 214 9.84 -4.63 12.47
CA LEU A 214 9.78 -6.09 12.60
C LEU A 214 10.99 -6.68 13.33
N PHE A 215 12.15 -6.01 13.25
CA PHE A 215 13.42 -6.53 13.78
C PHE A 215 14.01 -5.69 14.92
N GLY A 216 13.37 -4.59 15.31
CA GLY A 216 13.70 -3.84 16.53
C GLY A 216 14.92 -2.92 16.43
N PHE A 217 15.29 -2.45 15.24
CA PHE A 217 16.42 -1.54 15.08
C PHE A 217 16.01 -0.08 15.33
N ALA A 218 16.36 0.46 16.50
CA ALA A 218 16.20 1.89 16.78
C ALA A 218 17.41 2.67 16.25
N SER A 219 17.20 3.60 15.32
CA SER A 219 18.18 4.66 15.07
C SER A 219 18.10 5.64 16.25
N GLY A 220 19.15 5.69 17.07
CA GLY A 220 19.21 6.64 18.18
C GLY A 220 18.87 8.05 17.71
N ARG A 221 18.01 8.74 18.48
CA ARG A 221 17.43 10.08 18.26
C ARG A 221 18.42 11.19 17.86
N ASN A 222 19.73 10.94 17.94
CA ASN A 222 20.81 11.90 17.75
C ASN A 222 21.66 11.70 16.48
N ASN A 223 21.43 10.64 15.69
CA ASN A 223 22.17 10.45 14.45
C ASN A 223 21.31 10.91 13.26
N PHE A 224 21.54 12.17 12.88
CA PHE A 224 21.06 12.84 11.66
C PHE A 224 21.64 12.23 10.37
N GLY A 225 21.89 10.91 10.33
CA GLY A 225 22.52 10.21 9.23
C GLY A 225 21.77 8.91 8.92
N TYR A 226 21.90 8.45 7.67
CA TYR A 226 21.33 7.17 7.24
C TYR A 226 21.67 6.07 8.26
N SER A 227 20.64 5.46 8.86
CA SER A 227 20.84 4.27 9.69
C SER A 227 21.46 3.16 8.85
N PHE A 228 22.21 2.25 9.48
CA PHE A 228 22.77 1.09 8.78
C PHE A 228 21.68 0.31 8.02
N ALA A 229 20.48 0.21 8.59
CA ALA A 229 19.31 -0.39 7.94
C ALA A 229 18.92 0.33 6.63
N GLN A 230 18.93 1.66 6.62
CA GLN A 230 18.65 2.44 5.41
C GLN A 230 19.75 2.26 4.36
N LEU A 231 21.04 2.22 4.74
CA LEU A 231 22.14 1.96 3.80
C LEU A 231 22.03 0.57 3.17
N VAL A 232 21.71 -0.45 3.97
CA VAL A 232 21.45 -1.82 3.47
C VAL A 232 20.26 -1.82 2.52
N TRP A 233 19.18 -1.09 2.85
CA TRP A 233 17.99 -1.01 2.02
C TRP A 233 18.23 -0.28 0.70
N THR A 234 18.91 0.87 0.70
CA THR A 234 19.30 1.58 -0.51
C THR A 234 20.22 0.73 -1.39
N SER A 235 21.15 -0.01 -0.79
CA SER A 235 22.02 -0.94 -1.52
C SER A 235 21.21 -2.07 -2.16
N PHE A 236 20.22 -2.62 -1.44
CA PHE A 236 19.30 -3.62 -1.96
C PHE A 236 18.52 -3.11 -3.18
N ILE A 237 17.98 -1.89 -3.11
CA ILE A 237 17.27 -1.25 -4.23
C ILE A 237 18.20 -1.09 -5.46
N VAL A 238 19.45 -0.66 -5.27
CA VAL A 238 20.41 -0.52 -6.37
C VAL A 238 20.73 -1.87 -7.00
N VAL A 239 20.95 -2.90 -6.19
CA VAL A 239 21.19 -4.28 -6.67
C VAL A 239 19.96 -4.81 -7.42
N GLU A 240 18.74 -4.55 -6.92
CA GLU A 240 17.49 -4.92 -7.58
C GLU A 240 17.39 -4.31 -8.98
N ILE A 241 17.67 -3.01 -9.14
CA ILE A 241 17.67 -2.32 -10.44
C ILE A 241 18.71 -2.95 -11.40
N ILE A 242 19.93 -3.20 -10.93
CA ILE A 242 21.01 -3.80 -11.75
C ILE A 242 20.66 -5.22 -12.17
N ALA A 243 20.13 -6.03 -11.25
CA ALA A 243 19.72 -7.40 -11.53
C ALA A 243 18.59 -7.43 -12.58
N ILE A 244 17.58 -6.58 -12.40
CA ILE A 244 16.47 -6.46 -13.33
C ILE A 244 16.94 -6.02 -14.72
N TYR A 245 17.80 -5.01 -14.82
CA TYR A 245 18.36 -4.59 -16.10
C TYR A 245 19.02 -5.78 -16.83
N ASN A 246 19.86 -6.55 -16.13
CA ASN A 246 20.56 -7.68 -16.71
C ASN A 246 19.65 -8.83 -17.16
N ILE A 247 18.58 -9.09 -16.40
CA ILE A 247 17.60 -10.15 -16.72
C ILE A 247 16.70 -9.74 -17.90
N PHE A 248 16.29 -8.47 -17.96
CA PHE A 248 15.25 -8.01 -18.88
C PHE A 248 15.75 -7.26 -20.11
N LYS A 249 17.04 -6.93 -20.23
CA LYS A 249 17.60 -6.20 -21.40
C LYS A 249 17.25 -6.83 -22.75
N ASN A 250 17.12 -8.15 -22.80
CA ASN A 250 16.83 -8.93 -24.02
C ASN A 250 15.35 -9.38 -24.14
N LYS A 251 14.46 -8.93 -23.25
CA LYS A 251 13.03 -9.25 -23.32
C LYS A 251 12.31 -8.31 -24.28
N ASP A 252 11.09 -8.68 -24.66
CA ASP A 252 10.24 -7.87 -25.54
C ASP A 252 9.91 -6.51 -24.90
N TYR A 253 9.51 -5.54 -25.74
CA TYR A 253 9.21 -4.18 -25.28
C TYR A 253 8.09 -4.14 -24.24
N GLN A 254 7.03 -4.95 -24.41
CA GLN A 254 5.88 -4.93 -23.51
C GLN A 254 6.27 -5.40 -22.11
N THR A 255 7.01 -6.52 -22.01
CA THR A 255 7.52 -7.03 -20.73
C THR A 255 8.46 -6.02 -20.05
N ARG A 256 9.36 -5.37 -20.81
CA ARG A 256 10.25 -4.33 -20.27
C ARG A 256 9.46 -3.12 -19.76
N TYR A 257 8.44 -2.68 -20.51
CA TYR A 257 7.60 -1.55 -20.13
C TYR A 257 6.80 -1.85 -18.86
N GLU A 258 6.16 -3.02 -18.76
CA GLU A 258 5.44 -3.46 -17.54
C GLU A 258 6.35 -3.45 -16.31
N LEU A 259 7.57 -3.96 -16.46
CA LEU A 259 8.52 -4.01 -15.36
C LEU A 259 9.02 -2.62 -14.96
N CYS A 260 9.32 -1.75 -15.93
CA CYS A 260 9.70 -0.36 -15.65
C CYS A 260 8.59 0.37 -14.89
N VAL A 261 7.33 0.20 -15.29
CA VAL A 261 6.21 0.82 -14.57
C VAL A 261 6.07 0.26 -13.16
N PHE A 262 6.17 -1.06 -12.99
CA PHE A 262 6.18 -1.68 -11.66
C PHE A 262 7.26 -1.09 -10.76
N LEU A 263 8.50 -1.01 -11.27
CA LEU A 263 9.63 -0.44 -10.53
C LEU A 263 9.46 1.04 -10.24
N CYS A 264 8.97 1.85 -11.19
CA CYS A 264 8.72 3.26 -10.94
C CYS A 264 7.73 3.47 -9.80
N ILE A 265 6.64 2.70 -9.76
CA ILE A 265 5.65 2.79 -8.67
C ILE A 265 6.30 2.31 -7.36
N GLN A 266 7.00 1.18 -7.37
CA GLN A 266 7.67 0.62 -6.20
C GLN A 266 8.71 1.58 -5.60
N LEU A 267 9.64 2.09 -6.41
CA LEU A 267 10.66 3.07 -6.01
C LEU A 267 10.04 4.35 -5.43
N PHE A 268 8.94 4.80 -6.02
CA PHE A 268 8.24 5.98 -5.56
C PHE A 268 7.59 5.77 -4.19
N MET A 269 6.99 4.61 -3.96
CA MET A 269 6.48 4.23 -2.63
C MET A 269 7.63 4.13 -1.60
N HIS A 270 8.78 3.58 -1.99
CA HIS A 270 9.98 3.54 -1.14
C HIS A 270 10.48 4.93 -0.78
N TYR A 271 10.61 5.81 -1.77
CA TYR A 271 11.05 7.19 -1.56
C TYR A 271 10.15 7.92 -0.55
N ASN A 272 8.83 7.83 -0.72
CA ASN A 272 7.88 8.42 0.22
C ASN A 272 8.02 7.85 1.62
N SER A 273 8.14 6.52 1.75
CA SER A 273 8.33 5.89 3.08
C SER A 273 9.64 6.31 3.76
N THR A 274 10.69 6.61 2.99
CA THR A 274 11.98 7.09 3.51
C THR A 274 11.89 8.57 3.90
N TYR A 275 11.18 9.40 3.14
CA TYR A 275 11.00 10.82 3.45
C TYR A 275 10.19 11.04 4.74
N ILE A 276 9.17 10.20 4.99
CA ILE A 276 8.36 10.21 6.22
C ILE A 276 9.21 9.91 7.48
N MET A 277 10.35 9.22 7.34
CA MET A 277 11.26 8.97 8.48
C MET A 277 12.02 10.20 8.96
N GLY A 278 11.93 11.33 8.25
CA GLY A 278 12.62 12.57 8.61
C GLY A 278 14.10 12.53 8.21
N PHE A 279 14.40 13.11 7.06
CA PHE A 279 15.68 13.79 6.87
C PHE A 279 15.42 15.28 7.12
N THR A 280 15.89 15.77 8.25
CA THR A 280 16.12 17.20 8.50
C THR A 280 17.61 17.39 8.69
#